data_AF-A0A852YQN1-F1
#
_entry.id   AF-A0A852YQN1-F1
#
_cell.length_a   1.000
_cell.length_b   1.000
_cell.length_c   1.000
_cell.angle_alpha   90.00
_cell.angle_beta   90.00
_cell.angle_gamma   90.00
#
_symmetry.space_group_name_H-M   'P 1'
#
loop_
_entity.id
_entity.type
_entity.pdbx_description
1 polymer ?
#
loop_
_entity_poly.entity_id
_entity_poly.type
_entity_poly.pdbx_seq_one_letter_code
_entity_poly.pdbx_strand_id
1 'polypeptide(L)'
;MSDHHQSPAWSKTVRTIRPRLEAQRRAGSLVCIDCHKPIQPGENFSVGHKVSAAQAKRMGWTEAQINAPSNLGGTHSFRGGKGAGTRRCNEKGGGQIGASLRIKKASAAKRRPEWSQW
;
A
#
# COMPACT_ATOMS: atom_id res chain seq x y z
N MET A 1 5.34 2.63 -4.55
CA MET A 1 5.57 1.23 -4.12
C MET A 1 6.83 1.27 -3.27
N SER A 2 6.80 0.81 -2.01
CA SER A 2 7.98 0.87 -1.11
C SER A 2 8.89 -0.34 -1.30
N ASP A 3 10.15 -0.25 -0.88
CA ASP A 3 11.14 -1.35 -0.95
C ASP A 3 10.63 -2.66 -0.32
N HIS A 4 9.79 -2.56 0.72
CA HIS A 4 9.09 -3.70 1.34
C HIS A 4 8.29 -4.51 0.31
N HIS A 5 7.62 -3.85 -0.63
CA HIS A 5 6.80 -4.51 -1.66
C HIS A 5 7.62 -5.14 -2.80
N GLN A 6 8.95 -4.92 -2.81
CA GLN A 6 9.87 -5.56 -3.74
C GLN A 6 10.57 -6.77 -3.11
N SER A 7 10.37 -7.04 -1.81
CA SER A 7 11.06 -8.14 -1.14
C SER A 7 10.51 -9.52 -1.55
N PRO A 8 11.34 -10.56 -1.56
CA PRO A 8 10.88 -11.94 -1.76
C PRO A 8 9.87 -12.39 -0.70
N ALA A 9 10.04 -11.93 0.55
CA ALA A 9 9.15 -12.22 1.66
C ALA A 9 7.74 -11.67 1.42
N TRP A 10 7.64 -10.45 0.89
CA TRP A 10 6.36 -9.87 0.48
C TRP A 10 5.72 -10.66 -0.66
N SER A 11 6.50 -11.01 -1.69
CA SER A 11 6.00 -11.79 -2.84
C SER A 11 5.43 -13.14 -2.41
N LYS A 12 6.12 -13.84 -1.49
CA LYS A 12 5.63 -15.09 -0.88
C LYS A 12 4.33 -14.88 -0.11
N THR A 13 4.28 -13.85 0.74
CA THR A 13 3.09 -13.49 1.53
C THR A 13 1.88 -13.21 0.63
N VAL A 14 2.06 -12.41 -0.44
CA VAL A 14 1.00 -12.11 -1.40
C VAL A 14 0.51 -13.38 -2.11
N ARG A 15 1.42 -14.27 -2.53
CA ARG A 15 1.06 -15.55 -3.15
C ARG A 15 0.18 -16.40 -2.24
N THR A 16 0.43 -16.37 -0.93
CA THR A 16 -0.36 -17.12 0.06
C THR A 16 -1.72 -16.47 0.35
N ILE A 17 -1.79 -15.14 0.49
CA ILE A 17 -3.02 -14.48 0.95
C ILE A 17 -3.99 -14.11 -0.18
N ARG A 18 -3.48 -13.85 -1.38
CA ARG A 18 -4.30 -13.42 -2.52
C ARG A 18 -5.41 -14.42 -2.87
N PRO A 19 -5.21 -15.75 -2.86
CA PRO A 19 -6.29 -16.71 -3.08
C PRO A 19 -7.43 -16.62 -2.06
N ARG A 20 -7.11 -16.32 -0.79
CA ARG A 20 -8.12 -16.16 0.27
C ARG A 20 -8.97 -14.92 0.04
N LEU A 21 -8.32 -13.80 -0.30
CA LEU A 21 -9.01 -12.55 -0.63
C LEU A 21 -9.82 -12.67 -1.93
N GLU A 22 -9.32 -13.43 -2.90
CA GLU A 22 -10.04 -13.72 -4.15
C GLU A 22 -11.31 -14.54 -3.90
N ALA A 23 -11.27 -15.52 -2.99
CA ALA A 23 -12.46 -16.26 -2.56
C ALA A 23 -13.49 -15.33 -1.88
N GLN A 24 -13.05 -14.43 -0.99
CA GLN A 24 -13.92 -13.43 -0.37
C GLN A 24 -14.54 -12.49 -1.42
N ARG A 25 -13.77 -12.07 -2.42
CA ARG A 25 -14.26 -11.22 -3.51
C ARG A 25 -15.34 -11.92 -4.33
N ARG A 26 -15.12 -13.19 -4.70
CA ARG A 26 -16.11 -14.00 -5.44
C ARG A 26 -17.39 -14.21 -4.63
N ALA A 27 -17.27 -14.33 -3.30
CA ALA A 27 -18.40 -14.42 -2.40
C ALA A 27 -19.08 -13.05 -2.13
N GLY A 28 -18.58 -11.95 -2.69
CA GLY A 28 -19.10 -10.60 -2.43
C GLY A 28 -18.84 -10.08 -1.02
N SER A 29 -17.96 -10.72 -0.25
CA SER A 29 -17.66 -10.38 1.15
C SER A 29 -16.36 -9.61 1.34
N LEU A 30 -15.58 -9.38 0.27
CA LEU A 30 -14.34 -8.61 0.36
C LEU A 30 -14.62 -7.12 0.51
N VAL A 31 -14.14 -6.53 1.60
CA VAL A 31 -14.23 -5.08 1.85
C VAL A 31 -12.85 -4.45 1.72
N CYS A 32 -12.78 -3.30 1.05
CA CYS A 32 -11.55 -2.53 0.93
C CYS A 32 -11.10 -1.99 2.29
N ILE A 33 -9.88 -2.28 2.70
CA ILE A 33 -9.33 -1.86 4.00
C ILE A 33 -9.13 -0.34 4.14
N ASP A 34 -9.06 0.39 3.02
CA ASP A 34 -8.78 1.83 3.02
C ASP A 34 -10.05 2.68 2.99
N CYS A 35 -11.05 2.28 2.20
CA CYS A 35 -12.28 3.05 1.99
C CYS A 35 -13.55 2.39 2.54
N HIS A 36 -13.41 1.18 3.10
CA HIS A 36 -14.51 0.37 3.66
C HIS A 36 -15.67 0.07 2.71
N LYS A 37 -15.48 0.29 1.41
CA LYS A 37 -16.45 -0.10 0.37
C LYS A 37 -16.22 -1.55 -0.05
N PRO A 38 -17.29 -2.29 -0.41
CA PRO A 38 -17.15 -3.63 -0.96
C PRO A 38 -16.36 -3.60 -2.27
N ILE A 39 -15.51 -4.60 -2.47
CA ILE A 39 -14.83 -4.89 -3.72
C ILE A 39 -15.66 -5.94 -4.43
N GLN A 40 -16.30 -5.56 -5.53
CA GLN A 40 -17.30 -6.39 -6.19
C GLN A 40 -16.66 -7.59 -6.92
N PRO A 41 -17.41 -8.70 -7.08
CA PRO A 41 -17.06 -9.72 -8.06
C PRO A 41 -16.82 -9.08 -9.44
N GLY A 42 -15.76 -9.50 -10.13
CA GLY A 42 -15.29 -8.89 -11.37
C GLY A 42 -14.30 -7.71 -11.21
N GLU A 43 -14.26 -7.03 -10.06
CA GLU A 43 -13.31 -5.93 -9.85
C GLU A 43 -11.88 -6.41 -9.56
N ASN A 44 -10.89 -5.66 -10.05
CA ASN A 44 -9.48 -5.91 -9.73
C ASN A 44 -9.11 -5.28 -8.38
N PHE A 45 -8.43 -6.05 -7.54
CA PHE A 45 -7.91 -5.58 -6.26
C PHE A 45 -6.40 -5.86 -6.12
N SER A 46 -5.79 -5.23 -5.12
CA SER A 46 -4.42 -5.47 -4.67
C SER A 46 -4.42 -5.84 -3.20
N VAL A 47 -3.31 -6.40 -2.71
CA VAL A 47 -3.12 -6.64 -1.28
C VAL A 47 -2.47 -5.40 -0.67
N GLY A 48 -3.08 -4.85 0.37
CA GLY A 48 -2.59 -3.70 1.13
C GLY A 48 -2.37 -4.05 2.60
N HIS A 49 -1.73 -3.13 3.32
CA HIS A 49 -1.55 -3.21 4.77
C HIS A 49 -2.50 -2.25 5.48
N LYS A 50 -3.12 -2.67 6.60
CA LYS A 50 -3.95 -1.79 7.45
C LYS A 50 -3.07 -0.78 8.18
N VAL A 51 -1.97 -1.25 8.77
CA VAL A 51 -0.88 -0.43 9.30
C VAL A 51 0.26 -0.48 8.29
N SER A 52 0.57 0.67 7.69
CA SER A 52 1.64 0.75 6.68
C SER A 52 2.97 0.19 7.20
N ALA A 53 3.75 -0.47 6.34
CA ALA A 53 5.04 -1.05 6.74
C ALA A 53 5.98 -0.03 7.42
N ALA A 54 5.96 1.24 6.98
CA ALA A 54 6.75 2.30 7.60
C ALA A 54 6.24 2.67 9.00
N GLN A 55 4.92 2.74 9.21
CA GLN A 55 4.33 2.97 10.52
C GLN A 55 4.57 1.79 11.46
N ALA A 56 4.37 0.57 10.99
CA ALA A 56 4.59 -0.63 11.77
C ALA A 56 6.06 -0.76 12.22
N LYS A 57 7.03 -0.44 11.35
CA LYS A 57 8.45 -0.35 11.72
C LYS A 57 8.71 0.67 12.84
N ARG A 58 8.07 1.85 12.78
CA ARG A 58 8.16 2.86 13.86
C ARG A 58 7.54 2.38 15.17
N MET A 59 6.58 1.45 15.11
CA MET A 59 5.98 0.80 16.28
C MET A 59 6.78 -0.41 16.77
N GLY A 60 7.95 -0.69 16.20
CA GLY A 60 8.80 -1.82 16.59
C GLY A 60 8.31 -3.18 16.09
N TRP A 61 7.41 -3.22 15.10
CA TRP A 61 6.93 -4.50 14.55
C TRP A 61 8.02 -5.21 13.75
N THR A 62 8.13 -6.52 13.95
CA THR A 62 8.93 -7.42 13.13
C THR A 62 8.34 -7.58 11.73
N GLU A 63 9.14 -8.02 10.75
CA GLU A 63 8.65 -8.28 9.40
C GLU A 63 7.50 -9.31 9.37
N ALA A 64 7.57 -10.33 10.24
CA ALA A 64 6.50 -11.31 10.39
C ALA A 64 5.18 -10.68 10.89
N GLN A 65 5.25 -9.72 11.81
CA GLN A 65 4.08 -8.97 12.28
C GLN A 65 3.54 -8.02 11.21
N ILE A 66 4.42 -7.35 10.46
CA ILE A 66 4.02 -6.48 9.34
C ILE A 66 3.26 -7.29 8.29
N ASN A 67 3.76 -8.47 7.94
CA ASN A 67 3.20 -9.37 6.93
C ASN A 67 2.13 -10.34 7.50
N ALA A 68 1.72 -10.17 8.76
CA ALA A 68 0.73 -11.04 9.38
C ALA A 68 -0.62 -10.89 8.65
N PRO A 69 -1.38 -11.98 8.42
CA PRO A 69 -2.69 -11.92 7.77
C PRO A 69 -3.68 -10.92 8.40
N SER A 70 -3.56 -10.67 9.71
CA SER A 70 -4.37 -9.69 10.44
C SER A 70 -4.13 -8.24 9.99
N ASN A 71 -2.91 -7.91 9.54
CA ASN A 71 -2.52 -6.60 9.03
C ASN A 71 -2.74 -6.46 7.52
N LEU A 72 -3.17 -7.52 6.84
CA LEU A 72 -3.33 -7.52 5.38
C LEU A 72 -4.81 -7.49 5.00
N GLY A 73 -5.09 -7.00 3.79
CA GLY A 73 -6.42 -7.07 3.21
C GLY A 73 -6.49 -6.60 1.78
N GLY A 74 -7.69 -6.71 1.20
CA GLY A 74 -7.97 -6.22 -0.15
C GLY A 74 -8.02 -4.70 -0.19
N THR A 75 -7.44 -4.11 -1.24
CA THR A 75 -7.60 -2.70 -1.60
C THR A 75 -8.02 -2.59 -3.06
N HIS A 76 -8.85 -1.60 -3.37
CA HIS A 76 -9.08 -1.21 -4.76
C HIS A 76 -7.75 -0.92 -5.48
N SER A 77 -7.57 -1.50 -6.66
CA SER A 77 -6.34 -1.40 -7.46
C SER A 77 -6.49 -0.45 -8.66
N PHE A 78 -5.37 0.05 -9.18
CA PHE A 78 -5.34 1.00 -10.30
C PHE A 78 -5.99 0.51 -11.61
N ARG A 79 -6.15 -0.81 -11.80
CA ARG A 79 -6.77 -1.39 -13.01
C ARG A 79 -8.16 -1.98 -12.75
N GLY A 80 -8.76 -1.74 -11.59
CA GLY A 80 -10.11 -2.20 -11.26
C GLY A 80 -11.17 -1.29 -11.84
N GLY A 81 -11.64 -1.62 -13.05
CA GLY A 81 -12.94 -1.24 -13.60
C GLY A 81 -13.23 0.26 -13.76
N LYS A 82 -13.38 0.71 -15.01
CA LYS A 82 -14.12 1.95 -15.32
C LYS A 82 -15.57 1.77 -14.84
N GLY A 83 -15.92 2.21 -13.63
CA GLY A 83 -17.30 2.07 -13.17
C GLY A 83 -17.67 2.76 -11.86
N ALA A 84 -16.79 2.78 -10.85
CA ALA A 84 -17.24 3.12 -9.50
C ALA A 84 -16.49 4.27 -8.80
N GLY A 85 -15.81 5.16 -9.53
CA GLY A 85 -15.07 6.28 -8.91
C GLY A 85 -13.99 5.82 -7.91
N THR A 86 -13.53 4.57 -8.03
CA THR A 86 -12.63 3.85 -7.12
C THR A 86 -11.20 4.34 -7.29
N ARG A 87 -10.93 5.56 -6.81
CA ARG A 87 -9.57 6.10 -6.69
C ARG A 87 -8.72 5.13 -5.87
N ARG A 88 -7.62 4.66 -6.47
CA ARG A 88 -6.42 4.03 -5.88
C ARG A 88 -6.32 4.22 -4.35
N CYS A 89 -7.03 3.43 -3.54
CA CYS A 89 -7.16 3.77 -2.12
C CYS A 89 -5.83 3.61 -1.38
N ASN A 90 -5.14 2.49 -1.62
CA ASN A 90 -3.79 2.24 -1.12
C ASN A 90 -2.73 3.23 -1.67
N GLU A 91 -2.90 3.77 -2.88
CA GLU A 91 -1.95 4.77 -3.43
C GLU A 91 -2.22 6.19 -2.94
N LYS A 92 -3.40 6.52 -2.44
CA LYS A 92 -3.61 7.82 -1.78
C LYS A 92 -2.74 7.91 -0.53
N GLY A 93 -2.76 6.89 0.33
CA GLY A 93 -1.91 6.86 1.54
C GLY A 93 -0.42 6.72 1.23
N GLY A 94 -0.02 5.66 0.54
CA GLY A 94 1.39 5.40 0.23
C GLY A 94 2.00 6.34 -0.81
N GLY A 95 1.21 6.80 -1.77
CA GLY A 95 1.65 7.70 -2.85
C GLY A 95 1.76 9.16 -2.42
N GLN A 96 0.91 9.66 -1.51
CA GLN A 96 1.12 10.98 -0.91
C GLN A 96 2.39 11.02 -0.06
N ILE A 97 2.64 9.98 0.75
CA ILE A 97 3.88 9.85 1.51
C ILE A 97 5.08 9.80 0.55
N GLY A 98 5.04 8.96 -0.48
CA GLY A 98 6.12 8.88 -1.48
C GLY A 98 6.36 10.20 -2.23
N ALA A 99 5.29 10.91 -2.61
CA ALA A 99 5.38 12.22 -3.25
C ALA A 99 6.00 13.26 -2.31
N SER A 100 5.60 13.28 -1.03
CA SER A 100 6.15 14.18 -0.02
C SER A 100 7.65 13.94 0.20
N LEU A 101 8.10 12.67 0.23
CA LEU A 101 9.50 12.30 0.38
C LEU A 101 10.33 12.73 -0.85
N ARG A 102 9.77 12.55 -2.05
CA ARG A 102 10.42 12.99 -3.30
C ARG A 102 10.55 14.51 -3.36
N ILE A 103 9.52 15.25 -2.97
CA ILE A 103 9.54 16.72 -2.90
C ILE A 103 10.58 17.18 -1.87
N LYS A 104 10.63 16.57 -0.68
CA LYS A 104 11.65 16.88 0.35
C LYS A 104 13.06 16.64 -0.18
N LYS A 105 13.34 15.49 -0.80
CA LYS A 105 14.65 15.16 -1.37
C LYS A 105 15.04 16.12 -2.50
N ALA A 106 14.09 16.48 -3.37
CA ALA A 106 14.31 17.47 -4.43
C ALA A 106 14.58 18.88 -3.86
N SER A 107 13.91 19.27 -2.76
CA SER A 107 14.18 20.54 -2.08
C SER A 107 15.56 20.57 -1.41
N ALA A 108 15.98 19.46 -0.81
CA ALA A 108 17.30 19.33 -0.19
C ALA A 108 18.41 19.40 -1.26
N ALA A 109 18.21 18.75 -2.42
CA ALA A 109 19.13 18.82 -3.55
C ALA A 109 19.18 20.21 -4.22
N LYS A 110 18.12 21.03 -4.08
CA LYS A 110 18.06 22.40 -4.62
C LYS A 110 18.54 23.48 -3.66
N ARG A 111 18.85 23.15 -2.39
CA ARG A 111 19.51 24.10 -1.49
C ARG A 111 20.90 24.39 -2.08
N ARG A 112 21.04 25.59 -2.65
CA ARG A 112 22.34 26.14 -3.07
C ARG A 112 23.29 26.13 -1.85
N PRO A 113 24.60 25.92 -2.04
CA PRO A 113 25.57 26.05 -0.96
C PRO A 113 25.35 27.39 -0.27
N GLU A 114 25.32 27.36 1.06
CA GLU A 114 25.18 28.56 1.87
C GLU A 114 26.39 29.47 1.58
N TRP A 115 26.15 30.76 1.33
CA TRP A 115 27.22 31.70 0.97
C TRP A 115 28.17 31.99 2.14
N SER A 116 27.97 31.34 3.30
CA SER A 116 28.77 31.44 4.53
C SER A 116 29.95 30.47 4.61
N GLN A 117 30.23 29.69 3.55
CA GLN A 117 31.36 28.76 3.47
C GLN A 117 32.47 29.17 2.49
N TRP A 118 32.59 30.46 2.16
CA TRP A 118 33.74 31.03 1.45
C TRP A 118 34.47 32.03 2.34
#